data_AF-A0A0Q8EMM1-F1
#
_entry.id   AF-A0A0Q8EMM1-F1
#
_cell.length_a   1.000
_cell.length_b   1.000
_cell.length_c   1.000
_cell.angle_alpha   90.00
_cell.angle_beta   90.00
_cell.angle_gamma   90.00
#
_symmetry.space_group_name_H-M   'P 1'
#
loop_
_entity.id
_entity.type
_entity.pdbx_description
1 polymer ?
#
loop_
_entity_poly.entity_id
_entity_poly.type
_entity_poly.pdbx_seq_one_letter_code
_entity_poly.pdbx_strand_id
1 'polypeptide(L)'
;MATRSKSSQRWLKEHFSDPYVKKAQAEGLRSRAAYKLEELLERDRLLKPGMVVVDLGAAPGGWSQFVRQAMGDNGRVVAMDILDMPPLAGVDFLHGDFREDSVLSQLEAMLDGAPVDLVLSDMAPNKSGVDAVDQPRMMHLAELAMEFADGHLKPGGAFLIKLFQGAGSDDYIRELRRRYDKVAIRKPDASRKRSPEVYALGQGKRAQIK
;
A
#
# COMPACT_ATOMS: atom_id res chain seq x y z
N MET A 1 13.63 11.31 30.16
CA MET A 1 13.99 10.93 28.77
C MET A 1 13.71 9.44 28.61
N ALA A 2 12.78 9.04 27.74
CA ALA A 2 12.49 7.64 27.51
C ALA A 2 13.72 6.93 26.91
N THR A 3 14.21 5.90 27.61
CA THR A 3 15.35 5.09 27.17
C THR A 3 14.95 4.29 25.92
N ARG A 4 15.62 4.54 24.79
CA ARG A 4 15.36 3.84 23.52
C ARG A 4 15.66 2.35 23.68
N SER A 5 14.74 1.50 23.21
CA SER A 5 14.92 0.05 23.24
C SER A 5 16.06 -0.41 22.32
N LYS A 6 16.70 -1.55 22.65
CA LYS A 6 17.76 -2.16 21.82
C LYS A 6 17.29 -2.48 20.38
N SER A 7 16.01 -2.79 20.19
CA SER A 7 15.40 -3.02 18.87
C SER A 7 15.35 -1.74 18.02
N SER A 8 15.09 -0.58 18.64
CA SER A 8 15.11 0.74 17.98
C SER A 8 16.53 1.11 17.49
N GLN A 9 17.57 0.85 18.30
CA GLN A 9 18.96 1.10 17.91
C GLN A 9 19.41 0.24 16.73
N ARG A 10 19.06 -1.06 16.73
CA ARG A 10 19.37 -1.97 15.61
C ARG A 10 18.65 -1.55 14.32
N TRP A 11 17.37 -1.19 14.42
CA TRP A 11 16.59 -0.71 13.28
C TRP A 11 17.18 0.57 12.67
N LEU A 12 17.61 1.52 13.50
CA LEU A 12 18.27 2.77 13.07
C LEU A 12 19.60 2.48 12.36
N LYS A 13 20.46 1.65 12.96
CA LYS A 13 21.75 1.29 12.35
C LYS A 13 21.56 0.64 10.98
N GLU A 14 20.61 -0.29 10.87
CA GLU A 14 20.27 -0.91 9.59
C GLU A 14 19.72 0.11 8.59
N HIS A 15 18.84 1.01 9.02
CA HIS A 15 18.26 2.05 8.16
C HIS A 15 19.35 2.93 7.53
N PHE A 16 20.34 3.38 8.32
CA PHE A 16 21.46 4.18 7.79
C PHE A 16 22.40 3.40 6.87
N SER A 17 22.53 2.08 7.07
CA SER A 17 23.35 1.22 6.21
C SER A 17 22.63 0.74 4.95
N ASP A 18 21.33 0.98 4.83
CA ASP A 18 20.50 0.39 3.78
C ASP A 18 20.79 1.04 2.42
N PRO A 19 21.22 0.27 1.40
CA PRO A 19 21.55 0.81 0.08
C PRO A 19 20.38 1.56 -0.55
N TYR A 20 19.16 1.07 -0.35
CA TYR A 20 17.95 1.67 -0.92
C TYR A 20 17.57 2.98 -0.22
N VAL A 21 17.94 3.17 1.05
CA VAL A 21 17.75 4.47 1.73
C VAL A 21 18.67 5.52 1.12
N LYS A 22 19.94 5.17 0.92
CA LYS A 22 20.93 6.07 0.29
C LYS A 22 20.55 6.39 -1.16
N LYS A 23 20.13 5.37 -1.91
CA LYS A 23 19.67 5.53 -3.30
C LYS A 23 18.44 6.47 -3.36
N ALA A 24 17.44 6.25 -2.49
CA ALA A 24 16.25 7.10 -2.42
C ALA A 24 16.61 8.56 -2.12
N GLN A 25 17.53 8.80 -1.18
CA GLN A 25 18.00 10.16 -0.87
C GLN A 25 18.72 10.80 -2.06
N ALA A 26 19.58 10.05 -2.76
CA ALA A 26 20.31 10.55 -3.93
C ALA A 26 19.38 10.88 -5.11
N GLU A 27 18.28 10.12 -5.28
CA GLU A 27 17.30 10.29 -6.35
C GLU A 27 16.11 11.19 -5.96
N GLY A 28 16.12 11.78 -4.76
CA GLY A 28 15.04 12.65 -4.28
C GLY A 28 13.72 11.92 -4.02
N LEU A 29 13.75 10.61 -3.82
CA LEU A 29 12.59 9.81 -3.44
C LEU A 29 12.30 9.96 -1.94
N ARG A 30 11.03 10.11 -1.59
CA ARG A 30 10.58 10.29 -0.19
C ARG A 30 10.79 9.07 0.69
N SER A 31 10.90 7.89 0.09
CA SER A 31 11.13 6.65 0.81
C SER A 31 11.71 5.60 -0.11
N ARG A 32 12.58 4.74 0.44
CA ARG A 32 13.03 3.50 -0.20
C ARG A 32 11.90 2.56 -0.61
N ALA A 33 10.69 2.74 -0.06
CA ALA A 33 9.53 1.94 -0.39
C ALA A 33 9.12 2.12 -1.86
N ALA A 34 9.48 3.24 -2.49
CA ALA A 34 9.30 3.46 -3.93
C ALA A 34 9.92 2.34 -4.77
N TYR A 35 11.13 1.86 -4.43
CA TYR A 35 11.77 0.76 -5.16
C TYR A 35 11.03 -0.56 -5.03
N LYS A 36 10.33 -0.81 -3.91
CA LYS A 36 9.47 -1.99 -3.81
C LYS A 36 8.31 -1.87 -4.79
N LEU A 37 7.69 -0.69 -4.86
CA LEU A 37 6.56 -0.47 -5.75
C LEU A 37 6.97 -0.53 -7.21
N GLU A 38 8.09 0.11 -7.57
CA GLU A 38 8.69 0.04 -8.91
C GLU A 38 8.83 -1.41 -9.38
N GLU A 39 9.50 -2.26 -8.58
CA GLU A 39 9.67 -3.69 -8.89
C GLU A 39 8.34 -4.43 -9.04
N LEU A 40 7.35 -4.11 -8.19
CA LEU A 40 6.02 -4.74 -8.22
C LEU A 40 5.19 -4.31 -9.43
N LEU A 41 5.26 -3.04 -9.84
CA LEU A 41 4.42 -2.47 -10.90
C LEU A 41 5.03 -2.66 -12.30
N GLU A 42 6.35 -2.55 -12.46
CA GLU A 42 7.02 -2.67 -13.77
C GLU A 42 6.85 -4.06 -14.37
N ARG A 43 6.96 -5.09 -13.53
CA ARG A 43 6.83 -6.50 -13.94
C ARG A 43 5.50 -6.80 -14.64
N ASP A 44 4.41 -6.23 -14.15
CA ASP A 44 3.06 -6.47 -14.65
C ASP A 44 2.48 -5.26 -15.43
N ARG A 45 3.29 -4.21 -15.67
CA ARG A 45 2.96 -2.95 -16.38
C ARG A 45 1.62 -2.36 -15.95
N LEU A 46 1.45 -2.24 -14.63
CA LEU A 46 0.16 -1.91 -14.02
C LEU A 46 -0.27 -0.45 -14.22
N LEU A 47 0.69 0.48 -14.28
CA LEU A 47 0.39 1.90 -14.43
C LEU A 47 0.28 2.31 -15.91
N LYS A 48 -0.72 3.13 -16.18
CA LYS A 48 -0.98 3.76 -17.47
C LYS A 48 -1.35 5.23 -17.21
N PRO A 49 -1.01 6.15 -18.13
CA PRO A 49 -1.45 7.54 -18.03
C PRO A 49 -2.98 7.63 -17.92
N GLY A 50 -3.48 8.56 -17.11
CA GLY A 50 -4.91 8.84 -16.97
C GLY A 50 -5.66 7.98 -15.95
N MET A 51 -5.00 7.03 -15.27
CA MET A 51 -5.64 6.20 -14.25
C MET A 51 -6.07 7.02 -13.01
N VAL A 52 -7.05 6.50 -12.28
CA VAL A 52 -7.36 6.90 -10.90
C VAL A 52 -6.75 5.87 -9.95
N VAL A 53 -5.80 6.30 -9.11
CA VAL A 53 -5.08 5.44 -8.17
C VAL A 53 -5.36 5.88 -6.74
N VAL A 54 -5.68 4.91 -5.87
CA VAL A 54 -5.78 5.12 -4.43
C VAL A 54 -4.58 4.49 -3.72
N ASP A 55 -3.90 5.24 -2.85
CA ASP A 55 -2.73 4.80 -2.07
C ASP A 55 -3.06 4.81 -0.57
N LEU A 56 -3.31 3.64 0.02
CA LEU A 56 -3.67 3.46 1.42
C LEU A 56 -2.43 3.16 2.26
N GLY A 57 -2.21 3.93 3.33
CA GLY A 57 -0.97 3.87 4.11
C GLY A 57 0.18 4.53 3.38
N ALA A 58 -0.07 5.72 2.81
CA ALA A 58 0.82 6.39 1.88
C ALA A 58 2.05 7.04 2.52
N ALA A 59 2.01 7.43 3.79
CA ALA A 59 3.07 8.23 4.41
C ALA A 59 4.41 7.46 4.44
N PRO A 60 5.54 8.09 4.10
CA PRO A 60 5.76 9.53 3.85
C PRO A 60 5.52 9.98 2.39
N GLY A 61 4.90 9.15 1.55
CA GLY A 61 4.51 9.48 0.17
C GLY A 61 5.40 8.86 -0.89
N GLY A 62 6.19 7.83 -0.58
CA GLY A 62 7.10 7.21 -1.54
C GLY A 62 6.38 6.49 -2.69
N TRP A 63 5.28 5.79 -2.39
CA TRP A 63 4.45 5.11 -3.39
C TRP A 63 3.69 6.12 -4.25
N SER A 64 2.96 7.03 -3.61
CA SER A 64 2.30 8.17 -4.25
C SER A 64 3.23 8.98 -5.18
N GLN A 65 4.47 9.27 -4.76
CA GLN A 65 5.46 9.96 -5.60
C GLN A 65 5.80 9.16 -6.86
N PHE A 66 6.10 7.87 -6.70
CA PHE A 66 6.41 7.00 -7.84
C PHE A 66 5.23 6.91 -8.82
N VAL A 67 4.02 6.66 -8.31
CA VAL A 67 2.80 6.60 -9.13
C VAL A 67 2.60 7.90 -9.92
N ARG A 68 2.69 9.05 -9.25
CA ARG A 68 2.48 10.35 -9.89
C ARG A 68 3.54 10.64 -10.96
N GLN A 69 4.79 10.26 -10.73
CA GLN A 69 5.86 10.39 -11.72
C GLN A 69 5.61 9.48 -12.93
N ALA A 70 5.23 8.23 -12.71
CA ALA A 70 4.98 7.25 -13.76
C ALA A 70 3.75 7.57 -14.64
N MET A 71 2.71 8.18 -14.07
CA MET A 71 1.51 8.58 -14.81
C MET A 71 1.65 9.90 -15.57
N GLY A 72 2.64 10.72 -15.24
CA GLY A 72 2.77 12.08 -15.77
C GLY A 72 1.58 12.95 -15.38
N ASP A 73 1.30 14.00 -16.14
CA ASP A 73 0.26 14.99 -15.81
C ASP A 73 -1.17 14.51 -16.03
N ASN A 74 -1.34 13.28 -16.52
CA ASN A 74 -2.64 12.68 -16.79
C ASN A 74 -2.98 11.65 -15.71
N GLY A 75 -4.12 11.85 -15.04
CA GLY A 75 -4.66 10.94 -14.05
C GLY A 75 -4.67 11.55 -12.65
N ARG A 76 -5.09 10.73 -11.68
CA ARG A 76 -5.36 11.19 -10.33
C ARG A 76 -4.81 10.21 -9.31
N VAL A 77 -4.16 10.74 -8.28
CA VAL A 77 -3.69 9.96 -7.14
C VAL A 77 -4.36 10.51 -5.88
N VAL A 78 -5.10 9.66 -5.18
CA VAL A 78 -5.70 9.95 -3.88
C VAL A 78 -5.00 9.10 -2.83
N ALA A 79 -4.28 9.74 -1.93
CA ALA A 79 -3.49 9.09 -0.90
C ALA A 79 -4.12 9.29 0.47
N MET A 80 -3.99 8.30 1.36
CA MET A 80 -4.47 8.38 2.73
C MET A 80 -3.48 7.76 3.69
N ASP A 81 -3.26 8.42 4.83
CA ASP A 81 -2.49 7.85 5.94
C ASP A 81 -2.94 8.43 7.30
N ILE A 82 -2.71 7.65 8.36
CA ILE A 82 -2.91 8.09 9.76
C ILE A 82 -1.79 9.03 10.22
N LEU A 83 -0.68 9.07 9.50
CA LEU A 83 0.44 9.97 9.73
C LEU A 83 0.40 11.13 8.75
N ASP A 84 0.86 12.30 9.19
CA ASP A 84 1.06 13.43 8.29
C ASP A 84 1.99 13.08 7.13
N MET A 85 1.63 13.55 5.94
CA MET A 85 2.43 13.44 4.73
C MET A 85 2.72 14.85 4.19
N PRO A 86 4.00 15.20 3.91
CA PRO A 86 4.31 16.47 3.26
C PRO A 86 3.53 16.63 1.94
N PRO A 87 3.04 17.83 1.57
CA PRO A 87 2.30 18.02 0.32
C PRO A 87 3.09 17.53 -0.89
N LEU A 88 2.42 16.85 -1.81
CA LEU A 88 3.02 16.31 -3.03
C LEU A 88 2.19 16.78 -4.23
N ALA A 89 2.83 17.50 -5.16
CA ALA A 89 2.13 18.05 -6.32
C ALA A 89 1.45 16.94 -7.15
N GLY A 90 0.16 17.13 -7.46
CA GLY A 90 -0.64 16.17 -8.20
C GLY A 90 -1.09 14.93 -7.40
N VAL A 91 -1.00 14.99 -6.07
CA VAL A 91 -1.54 13.97 -5.16
C VAL A 91 -2.47 14.63 -4.15
N ASP A 92 -3.73 14.20 -4.13
CA ASP A 92 -4.69 14.58 -3.11
C ASP A 92 -4.42 13.73 -1.86
N PHE A 93 -4.28 14.34 -0.69
CA PHE A 93 -3.96 13.62 0.55
C PHE A 93 -5.04 13.79 1.62
N LEU A 94 -5.50 12.67 2.18
CA LEU A 94 -6.38 12.60 3.34
C LEU A 94 -5.60 12.12 4.57
N HIS A 95 -5.52 12.97 5.58
CA HIS A 95 -4.99 12.57 6.88
C HIS A 95 -6.13 12.00 7.73
N GLY A 96 -6.05 10.72 8.08
CA GLY A 96 -7.03 10.06 8.94
C GLY A 96 -6.75 8.58 9.16
N ASP A 97 -7.39 7.99 10.16
CA ASP A 97 -7.33 6.56 10.40
C ASP A 97 -8.31 5.82 9.49
N PHE A 98 -7.79 4.96 8.60
CA PHE A 98 -8.61 4.20 7.65
C PHE A 98 -9.66 3.29 8.30
N ARG A 99 -9.51 3.01 9.61
CA ARG A 99 -10.46 2.21 10.38
C ARG A 99 -11.71 2.99 10.80
N GLU A 100 -11.71 4.31 10.64
CA GLU A 100 -12.83 5.16 11.02
C GLU A 100 -13.77 5.37 9.83
N ASP A 101 -15.06 5.07 10.01
CA ASP A 101 -16.09 5.24 8.97
C ASP A 101 -16.15 6.68 8.45
N SER A 102 -15.91 7.67 9.31
CA SER A 102 -15.86 9.09 8.95
C SER A 102 -14.71 9.42 8.00
N VAL A 103 -13.56 8.76 8.13
CA VAL A 103 -12.40 8.91 7.25
C VAL A 103 -12.64 8.18 5.94
N LEU A 104 -13.22 6.97 5.99
CA LEU A 104 -13.65 6.26 4.80
C LEU A 104 -14.63 7.10 3.97
N SER A 105 -15.68 7.66 4.58
CA SER A 105 -16.64 8.53 3.89
C SER A 105 -15.98 9.76 3.26
N GLN A 106 -14.96 10.34 3.90
CA GLN A 106 -14.20 11.46 3.33
C GLN A 106 -13.37 11.01 2.12
N LEU A 107 -12.74 9.83 2.17
CA LEU A 107 -12.00 9.26 1.05
C LEU A 107 -12.93 8.99 -0.14
N GLU A 108 -14.10 8.44 0.11
CA GLU A 108 -15.14 8.20 -0.90
C GLU A 108 -15.65 9.50 -1.52
N ALA A 109 -15.89 10.53 -0.69
CA ALA A 109 -16.28 11.85 -1.16
C ALA A 109 -15.17 12.50 -2.00
N MET A 110 -13.90 12.31 -1.66
CA MET A 110 -12.79 12.78 -2.51
C MET A 110 -12.82 12.09 -3.87
N LEU A 111 -13.15 10.81 -3.95
CA LEU A 111 -13.26 10.10 -5.23
C LEU A 111 -14.42 10.60 -6.09
N ASP A 112 -15.49 11.13 -5.49
CA ASP A 112 -16.67 11.69 -6.19
C ASP A 112 -17.25 10.71 -7.22
N GLY A 113 -17.33 9.43 -6.86
CA GLY A 113 -17.82 8.37 -7.74
C GLY A 113 -16.90 8.00 -8.91
N ALA A 114 -15.69 8.56 -8.99
CA ALA A 114 -14.73 8.21 -10.02
C ALA A 114 -14.33 6.72 -9.91
N PRO A 115 -14.43 5.94 -11.01
CA PRO A 115 -14.06 4.53 -10.98
C PRO A 115 -12.56 4.36 -10.75
N VAL A 116 -12.17 3.64 -9.71
CA VAL A 116 -10.74 3.45 -9.37
C VAL A 116 -10.14 2.36 -10.27
N ASP A 117 -8.97 2.65 -10.85
CA ASP A 117 -8.24 1.70 -11.69
C ASP A 117 -7.33 0.79 -10.86
N LEU A 118 -6.68 1.36 -9.84
CA LEU A 118 -5.69 0.69 -9.01
C LEU A 118 -5.82 1.13 -7.55
N VAL A 119 -5.95 0.16 -6.66
CA VAL A 119 -5.82 0.38 -5.21
C VAL A 119 -4.48 -0.21 -4.76
N LEU A 120 -3.71 0.61 -4.08
CA LEU A 120 -2.45 0.25 -3.43
C LEU A 120 -2.66 0.28 -1.91
N SER A 121 -2.11 -0.69 -1.19
CA SER A 121 -2.09 -0.67 0.27
C SER A 121 -0.73 -1.11 0.81
N ASP A 122 -0.01 -0.18 1.43
CA ASP A 122 1.17 -0.45 2.26
C ASP A 122 0.85 -0.20 3.75
N MET A 123 -0.41 -0.31 4.15
CA MET A 123 -0.80 -0.19 5.57
C MET A 123 -0.15 -1.28 6.43
N ALA A 124 0.28 -0.89 7.63
CA ALA A 124 0.69 -1.81 8.67
C ALA A 124 0.38 -1.18 10.04
N PRO A 125 -0.03 -1.97 11.04
CA PRO A 125 -0.26 -1.45 12.37
C PRO A 125 1.09 -1.18 13.07
N ASN A 126 1.05 -0.35 14.11
CA ASN A 126 2.14 -0.27 15.07
C ASN A 126 2.35 -1.65 15.71
N LYS A 127 3.54 -2.22 15.50
CA LYS A 127 3.89 -3.54 16.04
C LYS A 127 4.12 -3.46 17.54
N SER A 128 3.37 -4.27 18.28
CA SER A 128 3.60 -4.50 19.71
C SER A 128 4.80 -5.42 19.96
N GLY A 129 5.18 -6.23 18.96
CA GLY A 129 6.19 -7.29 19.10
C GLY A 129 5.62 -8.60 19.63
N VAL A 130 4.29 -8.70 19.79
CA VAL A 130 3.58 -9.91 20.18
C VAL A 130 2.76 -10.39 19.00
N ASP A 131 3.19 -11.48 18.36
CA ASP A 131 2.59 -11.97 17.11
C ASP A 131 1.08 -12.26 17.24
N ALA A 132 0.64 -12.78 18.40
CA ALA A 132 -0.77 -13.05 18.69
C ALA A 132 -1.66 -11.79 18.69
N VAL A 133 -1.08 -10.60 18.86
CA VAL A 133 -1.77 -9.30 18.80
C VAL A 133 -1.53 -8.62 17.46
N ASP A 134 -0.32 -8.72 16.93
CA ASP A 134 0.09 -8.04 15.71
C ASP A 134 -0.55 -8.67 14.45
N GLN A 135 -0.66 -10.01 14.39
CA GLN A 135 -1.22 -10.70 13.22
C GLN A 135 -2.71 -10.35 12.99
N PRO A 136 -3.62 -10.40 13.99
CA PRO A 136 -5.02 -9.98 13.78
C PRO A 136 -5.16 -8.52 13.35
N ARG A 137 -4.32 -7.62 13.88
CA ARG A 137 -4.33 -6.19 13.49
C ARG A 137 -3.90 -5.99 12.04
N MET A 138 -2.92 -6.75 11.57
CA MET A 138 -2.49 -6.75 10.17
C MET A 138 -3.58 -7.27 9.26
N MET A 139 -4.22 -8.38 9.63
CA MET A 139 -5.32 -8.96 8.85
C MET A 139 -6.52 -8.02 8.77
N HIS A 140 -6.90 -7.38 9.88
CA HIS A 140 -8.00 -6.42 9.88
C HIS A 140 -7.79 -5.25 8.91
N LEU A 141 -6.59 -4.65 8.88
CA LEU A 141 -6.26 -3.60 7.90
C LEU A 141 -6.29 -4.14 6.46
N ALA A 142 -5.85 -5.38 6.25
CA ALA A 142 -5.90 -6.01 4.94
C ALA A 142 -7.34 -6.27 4.48
N GLU A 143 -8.23 -6.69 5.38
CA GLU A 143 -9.65 -6.92 5.13
C GLU A 143 -10.35 -5.62 4.76
N LEU A 144 -10.15 -4.54 5.52
CA LEU A 144 -10.70 -3.22 5.20
C LEU A 144 -10.23 -2.73 3.81
N ALA A 145 -8.95 -2.92 3.47
CA ALA A 145 -8.44 -2.56 2.16
C ALA A 145 -9.07 -3.39 1.03
N MET A 146 -9.36 -4.68 1.27
CA MET A 146 -10.06 -5.52 0.29
C MET A 146 -11.51 -5.05 0.11
N GLU A 147 -12.21 -4.73 1.20
CA GLU A 147 -13.58 -4.22 1.17
C GLU A 147 -13.68 -2.92 0.39
N PHE A 148 -12.76 -1.98 0.64
CA PHE A 148 -12.67 -0.75 -0.14
C PHE A 148 -12.44 -1.03 -1.63
N ALA A 149 -11.51 -1.94 -1.95
CA ALA A 149 -11.25 -2.34 -3.33
C ALA A 149 -12.49 -3.00 -3.99
N ASP A 150 -13.24 -3.80 -3.24
CA ASP A 150 -14.51 -4.41 -3.70
C ASP A 150 -15.59 -3.36 -4.00
N GLY A 151 -15.64 -2.26 -3.25
CA GLY A 151 -16.58 -1.15 -3.51
C GLY A 151 -16.17 -0.23 -4.66
N HIS A 152 -14.86 0.04 -4.82
CA HIS A 152 -14.39 1.19 -5.60
C HIS A 152 -13.64 0.86 -6.88
N LEU A 153 -12.99 -0.31 -6.96
CA LEU A 153 -12.33 -0.71 -8.20
C LEU A 153 -13.37 -0.97 -9.29
N LYS A 154 -13.11 -0.45 -10.49
CA LYS A 154 -13.89 -0.84 -11.67
C LYS A 154 -13.65 -2.30 -12.05
N PRO A 155 -14.58 -2.93 -12.79
CA PRO A 155 -14.29 -4.20 -13.45
C PRO A 155 -13.02 -4.12 -14.29
N GLY A 156 -12.15 -5.12 -14.17
CA GLY A 156 -10.83 -5.13 -14.80
C GLY A 156 -9.73 -4.39 -14.01
N GLY A 157 -10.06 -3.67 -12.94
CA GLY A 157 -9.10 -2.97 -12.08
C GLY A 157 -8.16 -3.91 -11.32
N ALA A 158 -7.15 -3.33 -10.68
CA ALA A 158 -6.12 -4.09 -9.96
C ALA A 158 -5.99 -3.63 -8.49
N PHE A 159 -5.56 -4.57 -7.64
CA PHE A 159 -5.35 -4.35 -6.22
C PHE A 159 -3.99 -4.92 -5.82
N LEU A 160 -3.12 -4.07 -5.27
CA LEU A 160 -1.83 -4.46 -4.73
C LEU A 160 -1.80 -4.17 -3.23
N ILE A 161 -1.60 -5.20 -2.42
CA ILE A 161 -1.61 -5.06 -0.96
C ILE A 161 -0.42 -5.74 -0.29
N LYS A 162 0.14 -5.08 0.71
CA LYS A 162 1.06 -5.67 1.69
C LYS A 162 0.33 -6.66 2.61
N LEU A 163 0.87 -7.86 2.71
CA LEU A 163 0.44 -8.88 3.66
C LEU A 163 1.61 -9.37 4.50
N PHE A 164 1.32 -9.88 5.68
CA PHE A 164 2.26 -10.61 6.52
C PHE A 164 1.82 -12.07 6.58
N GLN A 165 2.72 -12.98 6.19
CA GLN A 165 2.42 -14.41 6.22
C GLN A 165 2.16 -14.86 7.66
N GLY A 166 1.04 -15.56 7.88
CA GLY A 166 0.62 -15.98 9.21
C GLY A 166 -0.84 -16.44 9.24
N ALA A 167 -1.42 -16.52 10.43
CA ALA A 167 -2.83 -16.89 10.58
C ALA A 167 -3.74 -15.96 9.75
N GLY A 168 -4.65 -16.55 8.96
CA GLY A 168 -5.59 -15.85 8.09
C GLY A 168 -5.06 -15.49 6.68
N SER A 169 -3.75 -15.53 6.43
CA SER A 169 -3.21 -15.09 5.13
C SER A 169 -3.64 -15.99 3.97
N ASP A 170 -3.73 -17.31 4.19
CA ASP A 170 -4.11 -18.26 3.13
C ASP A 170 -5.58 -18.11 2.73
N ASP A 171 -6.46 -17.85 3.70
CA ASP A 171 -7.87 -17.59 3.46
C ASP A 171 -8.06 -16.27 2.73
N TYR A 172 -7.31 -15.23 3.11
CA TYR A 172 -7.29 -13.95 2.42
C TYR A 172 -6.87 -14.09 0.94
N ILE A 173 -5.81 -14.86 0.65
CA ILE A 173 -5.39 -15.14 -0.73
C ILE A 173 -6.46 -15.93 -1.50
N ARG A 174 -7.17 -16.84 -0.84
CA ARG A 174 -8.29 -17.58 -1.45
C ARG A 174 -9.42 -16.63 -1.83
N GLU A 175 -9.71 -15.65 -1.00
CA GLU A 175 -10.73 -14.62 -1.26
C GLU A 175 -10.32 -13.69 -2.43
N LEU A 176 -9.04 -13.32 -2.52
CA LEU A 176 -8.54 -12.61 -3.71
C LEU A 176 -8.72 -13.44 -4.99
N ARG A 177 -8.46 -14.76 -4.96
CA ARG A 177 -8.61 -15.63 -6.14
C ARG A 177 -10.06 -15.78 -6.61
N ARG A 178 -11.03 -15.50 -5.73
CA ARG A 178 -12.45 -15.45 -6.10
C ARG A 178 -12.80 -14.14 -6.82
N ARG A 179 -12.17 -13.04 -6.42
CA ARG A 179 -12.45 -11.66 -6.88
C ARG A 179 -11.71 -11.26 -8.15
N TYR A 180 -10.52 -11.80 -8.39
CA TYR A 180 -9.64 -11.37 -9.47
C TYR A 180 -9.35 -12.51 -10.45
N ASP A 181 -9.16 -12.18 -11.72
CA ASP A 181 -8.81 -13.15 -12.76
C ASP A 181 -7.42 -13.76 -12.55
N LYS A 182 -6.48 -12.97 -12.04
CA LYS A 182 -5.13 -13.42 -11.71
C LYS A 182 -4.72 -12.92 -10.34
N VAL A 183 -4.16 -13.81 -9.53
CA VAL A 183 -3.57 -13.47 -8.23
C VAL A 183 -2.11 -13.92 -8.18
N ALA A 184 -1.26 -13.00 -7.74
CA ALA A 184 0.18 -13.18 -7.67
C ALA A 184 0.70 -12.77 -6.28
N ILE A 185 1.52 -13.61 -5.66
CA ILE A 185 2.26 -13.26 -4.43
C ILE A 185 3.69 -12.91 -4.83
N ARG A 186 4.22 -11.84 -4.26
CA ARG A 186 5.54 -11.28 -4.59
C ARG A 186 6.28 -10.90 -3.32
N LYS A 187 7.59 -11.12 -3.34
CA LYS A 187 8.53 -10.65 -2.31
C LYS A 187 9.56 -9.79 -3.03
N PRO A 188 9.44 -8.45 -2.99
CA PRO A 188 10.37 -7.59 -3.71
C PRO A 188 11.76 -7.68 -3.06
N ASP A 189 12.81 -7.59 -3.88
CA ASP A 189 14.21 -7.59 -3.44
C ASP A 189 14.52 -6.38 -2.54
N ALA A 190 13.80 -5.28 -2.74
CA ALA A 190 13.84 -4.12 -1.86
C ALA A 190 13.16 -4.36 -0.49
N SER A 191 12.51 -5.50 -0.24
CA SER A 191 12.04 -5.91 1.08
C SER A 191 13.16 -6.58 1.88
N ARG A 192 13.24 -6.31 3.19
CA ARG A 192 14.24 -6.94 4.06
C ARG A 192 14.01 -8.45 4.10
N LYS A 193 15.05 -9.27 3.84
CA LYS A 193 14.96 -10.74 3.79
C LYS A 193 14.31 -11.39 5.01
N ARG A 194 14.53 -10.83 6.21
CA ARG A 194 13.96 -11.34 7.47
C ARG A 194 12.48 -10.96 7.71
N SER A 195 11.94 -10.04 6.92
CA SER A 195 10.57 -9.58 7.08
C SER A 195 9.62 -10.63 6.51
N PRO A 196 8.56 -11.06 7.23
CA PRO A 196 7.53 -11.94 6.68
C PRO A 196 6.56 -11.20 5.72
N GLU A 197 6.84 -9.93 5.43
CA GLU A 197 6.12 -9.11 4.47
C GLU A 197 6.18 -9.71 3.06
N VAL A 198 5.02 -9.86 2.43
CA VAL A 198 4.85 -10.16 1.01
C VAL A 198 3.83 -9.18 0.43
N TYR A 199 3.73 -9.10 -0.89
CA TYR A 199 2.72 -8.32 -1.57
C TYR A 199 1.84 -9.26 -2.41
N ALA A 200 0.52 -9.15 -2.24
CA ALA A 200 -0.46 -9.84 -3.06
C ALA A 200 -1.00 -8.87 -4.11
N LEU A 201 -0.96 -9.29 -5.37
CA LEU A 201 -1.47 -8.56 -6.52
C LEU A 201 -2.66 -9.32 -7.10
N GLY A 202 -3.85 -8.74 -7.02
CA GLY A 202 -5.04 -9.14 -7.76
C GLY A 202 -5.18 -8.29 -9.03
N GLN A 203 -5.31 -8.93 -10.20
CA GLN A 203 -5.50 -8.26 -11.48
C GLN A 203 -6.78 -8.73 -12.14
N GLY A 204 -7.49 -7.80 -12.77
CA GLY A 204 -8.74 -8.09 -13.46
C GLY A 204 -9.85 -8.34 -12.44
N LYS A 205 -10.25 -7.30 -11.70
CA LYS A 205 -11.41 -7.41 -10.79
C LYS A 205 -12.62 -7.90 -11.59
N ARG A 206 -13.19 -9.01 -11.17
CA ARG A 206 -14.40 -9.57 -11.78
C ARG A 206 -15.58 -8.67 -11.49
N ALA A 207 -16.49 -8.55 -12.45
CA ALA A 207 -17.78 -7.95 -12.17
C ALA A 207 -18.49 -8.79 -11.09
N GLN A 208 -19.03 -8.13 -10.06
CA GLN A 208 -19.92 -8.81 -9.15
C GLN A 208 -21.16 -9.24 -9.94
N ILE A 209 -21.38 -10.55 -10.05
CA ILE A 209 -22.65 -11.08 -10.54
C ILE A 209 -23.65 -10.79 -9.41
N LYS A 210 -24.54 -9.83 -9.64
CA LYS A 210 -25.69 -9.58 -8.77
C LYS A 210 -26.61 -10.79 -8.75
#